data_AF-A0A2T0ANQ4-F1
#
_entry.id   AF-A0A2T0ANQ4-F1
#
_cell.length_a   1.000
_cell.length_b   1.000
_cell.length_c   1.000
_cell.angle_alpha   90.00
_cell.angle_beta   90.00
_cell.angle_gamma   90.00
#
_symmetry.space_group_name_H-M   'P 1'
#
loop_
_entity.id
_entity.type
_entity.pdbx_description
1 polymer ?
#
loop_
_entity_poly.entity_id
_entity_poly.type
_entity_poly.pdbx_seq_one_letter_code
_entity_poly.pdbx_strand_id
1 'polypeptide(L)' 'MLKVHFSYFARPRRGRCDCCDRQQTLEVKLLLLDDASLIGDLILCGECAAAWEELTSRDRERVVKQWNFTGEGEEG' A
#
# COMPACT_ATOMS: atom_id res chain seq x y z
N MET A 1 3.42 10.70 13.86
CA MET A 1 2.25 10.89 12.97
C MET A 1 2.49 10.16 11.66
N LEU A 2 1.59 9.24 11.30
CA LEU A 2 1.71 8.48 10.05
C LEU A 2 1.50 9.36 8.82
N LYS A 3 2.45 9.33 7.90
CA LYS A 3 2.42 10.00 6.60
C LYS A 3 2.81 9.02 5.49
N VAL A 4 2.22 9.22 4.32
CA VAL A 4 2.54 8.46 3.11
C VAL A 4 3.16 9.41 2.10
N HIS A 5 4.25 8.99 1.47
CA HIS A 5 4.92 9.75 0.42
C HIS A 5 5.13 8.89 -0.82
N PHE A 6 4.88 9.47 -2.00
CA PHE A 6 5.02 8.79 -3.28
C PHE A 6 6.23 9.35 -4.03
N SER A 7 7.15 8.47 -4.44
CA SER A 7 8.33 8.81 -5.22
C SER A 7 8.33 8.03 -6.53
N TYR A 8 8.34 8.75 -7.65
CA TYR A 8 8.28 8.16 -8.98
C TYR A 8 9.68 7.82 -9.49
N PHE A 9 9.89 6.60 -9.99
CA PHE A 9 11.17 6.22 -10.56
C PHE A 9 11.44 6.99 -11.86
N ALA A 10 12.59 7.65 -11.95
CA ALA A 10 13.04 8.30 -13.19
C ALA A 10 13.16 7.33 -14.37
N ARG A 11 13.37 6.03 -14.08
CA ARG A 11 13.35 4.95 -15.07
C ARG A 11 12.51 3.80 -14.50
N PRO A 12 11.31 3.56 -15.05
CA PRO A 12 10.50 2.41 -14.67
C PRO A 12 11.25 1.10 -14.92
N ARG A 13 11.04 0.11 -14.05
CA ARG A 13 11.73 -1.18 -14.10
C ARG A 13 10.75 -2.34 -14.07
N ARG A 14 11.09 -3.48 -14.67
CA ARG A 14 10.28 -4.70 -14.50
C ARG A 14 10.54 -5.34 -13.15
N GLY A 15 9.48 -5.81 -12.50
CA GLY A 15 9.56 -6.53 -11.24
C GLY A 15 8.19 -7.01 -10.76
N ARG A 16 8.15 -7.58 -9.57
CA ARG A 16 6.92 -7.98 -8.89
C ARG A 16 6.39 -6.78 -8.11
N CYS A 17 5.11 -6.44 -8.30
CA CYS A 17 4.47 -5.37 -7.55
C CYS A 17 4.17 -5.84 -6.12
N ASP A 18 4.53 -5.05 -5.11
CA ASP A 18 4.33 -5.43 -3.71
C ASP A 18 2.84 -5.43 -3.29
N CYS A 19 1.96 -4.80 -4.09
CA CYS A 19 0.53 -4.74 -3.80
C CYS A 19 -0.28 -5.84 -4.49
N CYS A 20 -0.17 -5.97 -5.81
CA CYS A 20 -0.98 -6.94 -6.57
C CYS A 20 -0.22 -8.20 -6.96
N ASP A 21 1.05 -8.30 -6.58
CA ASP A 21 1.89 -9.49 -6.72
C ASP A 21 2.19 -9.91 -8.18
N ARG A 22 1.71 -9.14 -9.17
CA ARG A 22 1.92 -9.38 -10.60
C ARG A 22 3.31 -8.92 -11.04
N GLN A 23 3.87 -9.64 -12.00
CA GLN A 23 5.11 -9.24 -12.66
C GLN A 23 4.83 -8.25 -13.81
N GLN A 24 5.28 -7.01 -13.64
CA GLN A 24 4.95 -5.90 -14.54
C GLN A 24 5.94 -4.74 -14.38
N THR A 25 5.66 -3.60 -15.02
CA THR A 25 6.44 -2.37 -14.84
C THR A 25 6.12 -1.74 -13.48
N LEU A 26 7.17 -1.43 -12.74
CA LEU A 26 7.15 -0.75 -11.45
C LEU A 26 7.54 0.71 -11.67
N GLU A 27 6.73 1.60 -11.14
CA GLU A 27 6.75 3.03 -11.45
C GLU A 27 6.93 3.88 -10.20
N VAL A 28 6.48 3.40 -9.04
CA VAL A 28 6.39 4.20 -7.81
C VAL A 28 6.97 3.46 -6.63
N LYS A 29 7.69 4.19 -5.78
CA LYS A 29 8.05 3.81 -4.42
C LYS A 29 7.17 4.59 -3.44
N LEU A 30 6.33 3.88 -2.70
CA LEU A 30 5.54 4.43 -1.59
C LEU A 30 6.36 4.29 -0.31
N LEU A 31 6.51 5.38 0.43
CA LEU A 31 7.21 5.44 1.71
C LEU A 31 6.20 5.67 2.83
N LEU A 32 6.24 4.83 3.86
CA LEU A 32 5.47 4.99 5.09
C LEU A 32 6.38 5.59 6.16
N LEU A 33 5.98 6.77 6.64
CA LEU A 33 6.73 7.55 7.63
C LEU A 33 5.91 7.61 8.92
N ASP A 34 6.56 7.42 10.06
CA ASP A 34 6.05 7.88 11.36
C ASP A 34 6.86 9.07 11.84
N ASP A 35 6.23 10.25 11.82
CA ASP A 35 6.89 11.55 11.94
C ASP A 35 7.94 11.77 10.85
N ALA A 36 9.22 11.62 11.19
CA ALA A 36 10.35 11.73 10.27
C ALA A 36 11.05 10.38 10.01
N SER A 37 10.61 9.32 10.70
CA SER A 37 11.22 8.00 10.61
C SER A 37 10.58 7.19 9.50
N LEU A 38 11.39 6.70 8.56
CA LEU A 38 10.94 5.71 7.57
C LEU A 38 10.70 4.38 8.29
N ILE A 39 9.45 3.90 8.28
CA ILE A 39 9.07 2.64 8.93
C ILE A 39 8.70 1.54 7.94
N GLY A 40 8.58 1.85 6.65
CA GLY A 40 8.37 0.86 5.61
C GLY A 40 8.27 1.46 4.22
N ASP A 41 8.34 0.61 3.20
CA ASP A 41 8.17 0.99 1.81
C ASP A 41 7.50 -0.11 0.99
N LEU A 42 6.85 0.32 -0.10
CA LEU A 42 6.28 -0.56 -1.12
C LEU A 42 6.74 -0.10 -2.50
N ILE A 43 6.99 -1.05 -3.39
CA ILE A 43 7.32 -0.83 -4.79
C ILE A 43 6.12 -1.27 -5.63
N LEU A 44 5.53 -0.30 -6.32
CA LEU A 44 4.21 -0.44 -6.93
C LEU A 44 4.27 -0.24 -8.45
N CYS A 45 3.37 -0.91 -9.16
CA CYS A 45 3.00 -0.53 -10.52
C CYS A 45 2.13 0.73 -10.53
N GLY A 46 1.95 1.35 -11.70
CA GLY A 46 1.13 2.56 -11.84
C GLY A 46 -0.30 2.38 -11.33
N GLU A 47 -0.97 1.28 -11.67
CA GLU A 47 -2.35 1.01 -11.24
C GLU A 47 -2.50 0.93 -9.71
N CYS A 48 -1.60 0.20 -9.04
CA CYS A 48 -1.63 0.09 -7.58
C CYS A 48 -1.26 1.42 -6.91
N ALA A 49 -0.30 2.15 -7.46
CA ALA A 49 0.08 3.46 -6.93
C ALA A 49 -1.11 4.44 -6.97
N ALA A 50 -1.83 4.50 -8.09
CA ALA A 50 -3.02 5.33 -8.23
C ALA A 50 -4.11 4.97 -7.20
N ALA A 51 -4.35 3.67 -6.97
CA ALA A 51 -5.28 3.22 -5.95
C ALA A 51 -4.88 3.67 -4.53
N TRP A 52 -3.58 3.60 -4.20
CA TRP A 52 -3.06 4.08 -2.92
C TRP A 52 -3.17 5.60 -2.77
N GLU A 53 -2.88 6.37 -3.83
CA GLU A 53 -3.07 7.83 -3.81
C GLU A 53 -4.54 8.19 -3.56
N GLU A 54 -5.48 7.49 -4.19
CA GLU A 54 -6.92 7.68 -3.95
C GLU A 54 -7.31 7.33 -2.50
N LEU A 55 -6.85 6.19 -1.98
CA LEU A 55 -7.16 5.76 -0.61
C LEU A 55 -6.57 6.69 0.46
N THR A 56 -5.41 7.30 0.18
CA THR A 56 -4.71 8.17 1.14
C THR A 56 -5.06 9.64 1.01
N SER A 57 -5.62 10.07 -0.12
CA SER A 57 -6.10 11.45 -0.35
C SER A 57 -7.50 11.70 0.17
N ARG A 58 -8.33 10.66 0.33
CA ARG A 58 -9.63 10.79 0.99
C ARG A 58 -9.41 11.08 2.47
N ASP A 59 -10.06 12.14 2.97
CA ASP A 59 -10.14 12.39 4.41
C ASP A 59 -10.57 11.10 5.10
N ARG A 60 -9.80 10.69 6.11
CA ARG A 60 -9.94 9.43 6.87
C ARG A 60 -11.40 9.19 7.26
N GLU A 61 -12.19 8.58 6.39
CA GLU A 61 -13.37 7.87 6.83
C GLU A 61 -12.85 6.71 7.65
N ARG A 62 -12.92 6.90 8.97
CA ARG A 62 -12.48 5.97 9.99
C ARG A 62 -13.03 4.59 9.62
N VAL A 63 -12.14 3.62 9.36
CA VAL A 63 -12.52 2.22 9.07
C VAL A 63 -13.61 1.80 10.05
N VAL A 64 -14.86 1.74 9.57
CA VAL A 64 -16.06 1.64 10.43
C VAL A 64 -16.26 0.22 10.97
N LYS A 65 -15.60 -0.79 10.37
CA LYS A 65 -15.67 -2.18 10.81
C LYS A 65 -14.30 -2.86 10.79
N GLN A 66 -13.80 -3.16 11.97
CA GLN A 66 -12.76 -4.14 12.18
C GLN A 66 -13.33 -5.54 11.87
N TRP A 67 -12.63 -6.32 11.05
CA TRP A 67 -12.99 -7.72 10.85
C TRP A 67 -12.52 -8.53 12.05
N ASN A 68 -13.48 -9.08 12.80
CA ASN A 68 -13.20 -10.06 13.84
C ASN A 68 -13.28 -11.45 13.21
N PHE A 69 -12.14 -12.12 13.07
CA PHE A 69 -12.02 -13.48 12.53
C PHE A 69 -12.33 -14.57 13.57
N THR A 70 -13.15 -14.27 14.57
CA THR A 70 -13.51 -15.23 15.63
C THR A 70 -14.79 -15.98 15.27
N GLY A 71 -14.63 -17.24 14.85
CA GLY A 71 -15.68 -18.21 14.49
C GLY A 71 -15.59 -18.55 12.99
N GLU A 72 -15.49 -19.80 12.52
CA GLU A 72 -15.90 -21.10 13.06
C GLU A 72 -15.01 -22.20 12.45
N GLY A 73 -14.69 -23.25 13.21
CA GLY A 73 -13.91 -24.38 12.71
C GLY A 73 -13.52 -25.42 13.76
N GLU A 74 -14.43 -25.79 14.65
CA GLU A 74 -14.40 -27.12 15.28
C GLU A 74 -15.45 -27.98 14.59
N GLU A 75 -15.04 -28.64 13.51
CA GLU A 75 -15.64 -29.90 13.06
C GLU A 75 -14.54 -30.97 13.19
N GLY A 76 -14.80 -31.95 14.05
CA GLY A 76 -13.92 -33.08 14.33
C GLY A 76 -14.40 -33.89 15.53
#